data_AF-A0AAE2YPG3-F1
#
_entry.id   AF-A0AAE2YPG3-F1
#
_cell.length_a   1.000
_cell.length_b   1.000
_cell.length_c   1.000
_cell.angle_alpha   90.00
_cell.angle_beta   90.00
_cell.angle_gamma   90.00
#
_symmetry.space_group_name_H-M   'P 1'
#
loop_
_entity.id
_entity.type
_entity.pdbx_description
1 polymer ?
#
loop_
_entity_poly.entity_id
_entity_poly.type
_entity_poly.pdbx_seq_one_letter_code
_entity_poly.pdbx_strand_id
1 'polypeptide(L)'
;MPRTLAIFLGLGAFLCAGVVLAESGPEKYPYHLPRLAPPKNSVPEAQLHVPKGSRIEEYKADGEVYMVKVIPPKPFPPYYLVNRSGHGFTRVPNSDAEKMDVPQWTLFRW
;
A
#
# COMPACT_ATOMS: atom_id res chain seq x y z
N MET A 1 -100.05 4.44 18.04
CA MET A 1 -100.31 4.66 16.59
C MET A 1 -99.78 6.05 16.23
N PRO A 2 -99.11 6.31 15.08
CA PRO A 2 -98.47 5.47 14.05
C PRO A 2 -96.90 5.59 14.06
N ARG A 3 -96.15 4.51 13.78
CA ARG A 3 -95.51 4.16 12.47
C ARG A 3 -94.57 5.22 11.89
N THR A 4 -93.26 4.92 11.87
CA THR A 4 -92.31 5.04 10.75
C THR A 4 -90.92 4.70 11.31
N LEU A 5 -90.37 3.53 10.98
CA LEU A 5 -89.64 3.18 9.77
C LEU A 5 -88.13 3.22 10.08
N ALA A 6 -87.53 2.05 9.97
CA ALA A 6 -86.19 1.74 10.37
C ALA A 6 -85.15 2.11 9.29
N ILE A 7 -83.88 2.11 9.73
CA ILE A 7 -82.65 1.92 8.94
C ILE A 7 -82.13 3.18 8.23
N PHE A 8 -80.93 3.66 8.58
CA PHE A 8 -79.69 3.52 7.78
C PHE A 8 -78.50 4.20 8.47
N LEU A 9 -77.52 3.37 8.84
CA LEU A 9 -76.11 3.51 8.47
C LEU A 9 -75.41 4.87 8.74
N GLY A 10 -74.63 4.92 9.81
CA GLY A 10 -73.77 6.06 10.15
C GLY A 10 -72.47 5.63 10.82
N LEU A 11 -71.66 4.87 10.08
CA LEU A 11 -70.19 4.81 10.10
C LEU A 11 -69.48 5.15 11.43
N GLY A 12 -69.19 4.12 12.22
CA GLY A 12 -68.12 4.18 13.23
C GLY A 12 -66.77 4.22 12.53
N ALA A 13 -66.11 5.37 12.52
CA ALA A 13 -64.71 5.50 12.13
C ALA A 13 -63.83 5.59 13.39
N PHE A 14 -63.39 4.39 13.74
CA PHE A 14 -62.25 3.98 14.56
C PHE A 14 -61.11 5.00 14.67
N LEU A 15 -60.57 5.12 15.90
CA LEU A 15 -59.30 5.74 16.25
C LEU A 15 -58.19 5.46 15.23
N CYS A 16 -57.47 6.51 14.80
CA CYS A 16 -56.09 6.39 14.35
C CYS A 16 -55.24 7.40 15.14
N ALA A 17 -54.77 6.98 16.31
CA ALA A 17 -53.59 7.59 16.92
C ALA A 17 -52.40 7.22 16.03
N GLY A 18 -51.77 8.20 15.38
CA GLY A 18 -50.61 7.98 14.53
C GLY A 18 -49.46 7.41 15.35
N VAL A 19 -49.04 6.19 15.04
CA VAL A 19 -47.76 5.66 15.50
C VAL A 19 -46.67 6.28 14.63
N VAL A 20 -45.88 7.18 15.22
CA VAL A 20 -44.62 7.62 14.61
C VAL A 20 -43.58 6.53 14.88
N LEU A 21 -43.21 5.76 13.85
CA LEU A 21 -42.00 4.94 13.91
C LEU A 21 -40.80 5.88 13.79
N ALA A 22 -40.08 6.06 14.91
CA ALA A 22 -38.76 6.69 14.88
C ALA A 22 -37.78 5.70 14.22
N GLU A 23 -37.39 5.98 12.98
CA GLU A 23 -36.31 5.26 12.31
C GLU A 23 -34.98 5.67 12.95
N SER A 24 -34.39 4.76 13.74
CA SER A 24 -33.06 4.97 14.31
C SER A 24 -32.02 4.90 13.18
N GLY A 25 -31.47 6.04 12.79
CA GLY A 25 -30.40 6.15 11.79
C GLY A 25 -29.15 5.36 12.18
N PRO A 26 -28.28 5.02 11.22
CA PRO A 26 -27.14 4.13 11.45
C PRO A 26 -26.19 4.72 12.50
N GLU A 27 -25.94 3.93 13.54
CA GLU A 27 -24.99 4.26 14.60
C GLU A 27 -23.58 4.40 14.01
N LYS A 28 -22.99 5.59 14.15
CA LYS A 28 -21.73 5.96 13.53
C LYS A 28 -20.58 5.33 14.32
N TYR A 29 -20.24 4.08 14.01
CA TYR A 29 -19.03 3.44 14.53
C TYR A 29 -17.80 4.24 14.07
N PRO A 30 -16.96 4.76 14.97
CA PRO A 30 -15.72 5.40 14.57
C PRO A 30 -14.82 4.37 13.91
N TYR A 31 -14.47 4.58 12.63
CA TYR A 31 -13.44 3.80 11.95
C TYR A 31 -12.10 4.04 12.65
N HIS A 32 -11.68 3.12 13.52
CA HIS A 32 -10.32 3.10 14.03
C HIS A 32 -9.40 2.54 12.94
N LEU A 33 -8.88 3.41 12.07
CA LEU A 33 -7.83 3.02 11.14
C LEU A 33 -6.61 2.56 11.96
N PRO A 34 -6.06 1.36 11.73
CA PRO A 34 -4.82 0.95 12.37
C PRO A 34 -3.72 1.95 12.01
N ARG A 35 -2.94 2.40 13.01
CA ARG A 35 -1.82 3.30 12.79
C ARG A 35 -0.71 2.54 12.05
N LEU A 36 -0.72 2.60 10.72
CA LEU A 36 0.32 2.01 9.86
C LEU A 36 1.62 2.81 9.81
N ALA A 37 1.68 3.99 10.46
CA ALA A 37 2.87 4.83 10.45
C ALA A 37 3.96 4.20 11.34
N PRO A 38 5.14 3.88 10.78
CA PRO A 38 6.26 3.39 11.59
C PRO A 38 6.70 4.47 12.60
N PRO A 39 7.27 4.08 13.76
CA PRO A 39 7.66 5.02 14.80
C PRO A 39 8.64 6.07 14.24
N LYS A 40 8.52 7.32 14.72
CA LYS A 40 9.24 8.51 14.21
C LYS A 40 10.78 8.36 14.15
N ASN A 41 11.33 7.41 14.89
CA ASN A 41 12.77 7.14 15.00
C ASN A 41 13.17 5.77 14.43
N SER A 42 12.31 5.10 13.65
CA SER A 42 12.71 3.90 12.93
C SER A 42 13.59 4.30 11.75
N VAL A 43 14.87 3.93 11.81
CA VAL A 43 15.74 3.95 10.64
C VAL A 43 15.31 2.75 9.78
N PRO A 44 15.02 2.92 8.49
CA PRO A 44 14.72 1.81 7.62
C PRO A 44 15.97 0.93 7.48
N GLU A 45 15.93 -0.28 8.03
CA GLU A 45 16.96 -1.28 7.79
C GLU A 45 16.74 -1.89 6.40
N ALA A 46 17.61 -1.56 5.46
CA ALA A 46 17.55 -2.09 4.10
C ALA A 46 18.37 -3.38 4.03
N GLN A 47 17.70 -4.53 4.07
CA GLN A 47 18.33 -5.84 3.80
C GLN A 47 18.10 -6.23 2.33
N LEU A 48 19.18 -6.66 1.65
CA LEU A 48 19.09 -7.14 0.28
C LEU A 48 18.64 -8.62 0.27
N HIS A 49 17.37 -8.87 -0.05
CA HIS A 49 16.85 -10.22 -0.21
C HIS A 49 17.07 -10.71 -1.64
N VAL A 50 18.05 -11.60 -1.82
CA VAL A 50 18.38 -12.20 -3.12
C VAL A 50 17.71 -13.58 -3.25
N PRO A 51 17.15 -13.95 -4.42
CA PRO A 51 16.58 -15.28 -4.61
C PRO A 51 17.61 -16.39 -4.38
N LYS A 52 17.17 -17.51 -3.81
CA LYS A 52 18.03 -18.68 -3.55
C LYS A 52 18.64 -19.21 -4.86
N GLY A 53 19.95 -19.48 -4.84
CA GLY A 53 20.69 -19.95 -6.01
C GLY A 53 21.08 -18.86 -7.00
N SER A 54 20.87 -17.58 -6.67
CA SER A 54 21.41 -16.48 -7.46
C SER A 54 22.90 -16.34 -7.23
N ARG A 55 23.62 -15.98 -8.29
CA ARG A 55 25.01 -15.54 -8.22
C ARG A 55 25.05 -14.02 -8.06
N ILE A 56 25.88 -13.54 -7.14
CA ILE A 56 26.05 -12.12 -6.84
C ILE A 56 27.47 -11.72 -7.22
N GLU A 57 27.62 -10.62 -7.94
CA GLU A 57 28.91 -10.01 -8.24
C GLU A 57 28.92 -8.59 -7.68
N GLU A 58 29.84 -8.32 -6.77
CA GLU A 58 30.01 -7.01 -6.13
C GLU A 58 31.17 -6.26 -6.77
N TYR A 59 30.93 -4.99 -7.07
CA TYR A 59 31.90 -4.08 -7.64
C TYR A 59 32.19 -3.00 -6.60
N LYS A 60 33.47 -2.94 -6.19
CA LYS A 60 33.96 -2.04 -5.15
C LYS A 60 34.88 -0.99 -5.75
N ALA A 61 34.72 0.25 -5.30
CA ALA A 61 35.64 1.34 -5.54
C ALA A 61 35.93 1.97 -4.18
N ASP A 62 37.20 2.22 -3.89
CA ASP A 62 37.61 2.99 -2.70
C ASP A 62 37.19 2.38 -1.35
N GLY A 63 37.02 1.05 -1.34
CA GLY A 63 36.54 0.32 -0.17
C GLY A 63 35.01 0.23 -0.06
N GLU A 64 34.27 0.95 -0.91
CA GLU A 64 32.81 0.97 -0.91
C GLU A 64 32.22 0.19 -2.10
N VAL A 65 31.12 -0.53 -1.85
CA VAL A 65 30.36 -1.22 -2.91
C VAL A 65 29.49 -0.18 -3.61
N TYR A 66 29.82 0.14 -4.87
CA TYR A 66 29.04 1.08 -5.66
C TYR A 66 28.04 0.37 -6.59
N MET A 67 28.30 -0.90 -6.92
CA MET A 67 27.42 -1.66 -7.80
C MET A 67 27.37 -3.14 -7.42
N VAL A 68 26.17 -3.73 -7.52
CA VAL A 68 25.92 -5.15 -7.31
C VAL A 68 25.16 -5.68 -8.52
N LYS A 69 25.71 -6.70 -9.18
CA LYS A 69 25.02 -7.45 -10.21
C LYS A 69 24.45 -8.71 -9.60
N VAL A 70 23.15 -8.88 -9.72
CA VAL A 70 22.45 -10.09 -9.30
C VAL A 70 22.10 -10.90 -10.54
N ILE A 71 22.51 -12.17 -10.55
CA ILE A 71 22.23 -13.13 -11.62
C ILE A 71 21.34 -14.21 -11.01
N PRO A 72 20.00 -14.08 -11.12
CA PRO A 72 19.10 -15.11 -10.63
C PRO A 72 19.19 -16.37 -11.49
N PRO A 73 18.69 -17.52 -10.99
CA PRO A 73 18.52 -18.70 -11.82
C PRO A 73 17.56 -18.41 -12.99
N LYS A 74 17.72 -19.17 -14.08
CA LYS A 74 16.80 -19.12 -15.22
C LYS A 74 15.35 -19.32 -14.74
N PRO A 75 14.36 -18.63 -15.33
CA PRO A 75 14.41 -17.85 -16.58
C PRO A 75 14.66 -16.35 -16.39
N PHE A 76 14.97 -15.88 -15.19
CA PHE A 76 15.01 -14.44 -14.91
C PHE A 76 16.29 -13.78 -15.44
N PRO A 77 16.18 -12.58 -16.03
CA PRO A 77 17.37 -11.84 -16.47
C PRO A 77 18.15 -11.29 -15.28
N PRO A 78 19.47 -11.10 -15.42
CA PRO A 78 20.27 -10.36 -14.45
C PRO A 78 19.74 -8.94 -14.25
N TYR A 79 20.04 -8.35 -13.09
CA TYR A 79 19.77 -6.94 -12.83
C TYR A 79 20.88 -6.31 -12.01
N TYR A 80 20.99 -4.99 -12.13
CA TYR A 80 22.05 -4.21 -11.50
C TYR A 80 21.46 -3.27 -10.45
N LEU A 81 22.13 -3.20 -9.32
CA LEU A 81 21.86 -2.30 -8.22
C LEU A 81 23.05 -1.36 -8.11
N VAL A 82 22.82 -0.05 -8.16
CA VAL A 82 23.89 0.95 -8.16
C VAL A 82 23.62 1.97 -7.07
N ASN A 83 24.66 2.28 -6.29
CA ASN A 83 24.66 3.37 -5.33
C ASN A 83 25.37 4.58 -5.95
N ARG A 84 24.60 5.49 -6.57
CA ARG A 84 25.16 6.70 -7.20
C ARG A 84 25.39 7.85 -6.21
N SER A 85 24.55 7.95 -5.19
CA SER A 85 24.48 9.13 -4.32
C SER A 85 24.96 8.86 -2.89
N GLY A 86 25.45 7.66 -2.58
CA GLY A 86 25.80 7.23 -1.22
C GLY A 86 24.60 6.94 -0.32
N HIS A 87 23.37 7.23 -0.77
CA HIS A 87 22.13 7.08 0.02
C HIS A 87 21.44 5.72 -0.14
N GLY A 88 22.07 4.78 -0.87
CA GLY A 88 21.57 3.41 -1.03
C GLY A 88 21.56 2.95 -2.48
N PHE A 89 21.21 1.68 -2.67
CA PHE A 89 21.20 1.05 -3.97
C PHE A 89 19.89 1.27 -4.72
N THR A 90 19.99 1.70 -5.97
CA THR A 90 18.85 1.83 -6.89
C THR A 90 18.99 0.82 -8.02
N ARG A 91 17.87 0.20 -8.42
CA ARG A 91 17.85 -0.67 -9.59
C ARG A 91 18.02 0.16 -10.85
N VAL A 92 18.91 -0.28 -11.73
CA VAL A 92 19.15 0.37 -13.02
C VAL A 92 18.72 -0.58 -14.14
N PRO A 93 18.10 -0.08 -15.23
CA PRO A 93 17.84 -0.90 -16.41
C PRO A 93 19.13 -1.52 -16.95
N ASN A 94 19.05 -2.76 -17.46
CA ASN A 94 20.23 -3.45 -17.98
C ASN A 94 20.92 -2.69 -19.12
N SER A 95 20.13 -2.04 -19.99
CA SER A 95 20.64 -1.19 -21.08
C SER A 95 21.49 -0.04 -20.59
N ASP A 96 21.21 0.46 -19.40
CA ASP A 96 21.83 1.65 -18.83
C ASP A 96 22.99 1.24 -17.90
N ALA A 97 22.91 0.07 -17.28
CA ALA A 97 23.99 -0.54 -16.52
C ALA A 97 25.16 -0.94 -17.43
N GLU A 98 24.87 -1.46 -18.63
CA GLU A 98 25.90 -1.79 -19.63
C GLU A 98 26.58 -0.55 -20.22
N LYS A 99 25.88 0.60 -20.23
CA LYS A 99 26.42 1.91 -20.63
C LYS A 99 27.03 2.69 -19.46
N MET A 100 26.96 2.16 -18.24
CA MET A 100 27.48 2.86 -17.07
C MET A 100 28.99 2.84 -17.11
N ASP A 101 29.60 4.02 -16.94
CA ASP A 101 31.04 4.20 -17.08
C ASP A 101 31.81 3.21 -16.20
N VAL A 102 32.70 2.46 -16.86
CA VAL A 102 33.70 1.56 -16.29
C VAL A 102 34.39 2.28 -15.11
N PRO A 103 34.68 1.60 -13.98
CA PRO A 103 35.22 2.26 -12.80
C PRO A 103 36.45 3.09 -13.16
N GLN A 104 36.39 4.40 -12.89
CA GLN A 104 37.54 5.26 -12.92
C GLN A 104 38.31 5.08 -11.62
N TRP A 105 39.42 4.37 -11.71
CA TRP A 105 40.36 4.19 -10.62
C TRP A 105 40.91 5.57 -10.29
N THR A 106 40.59 6.10 -9.10
CA THR A 106 41.18 7.36 -8.66
C THR A 106 42.64 7.10 -8.31
N LEU A 107 43.55 7.46 -9.23
CA LEU A 107 44.99 7.24 -9.05
C LEU A 107 45.58 8.12 -7.94
N PHE A 108 45.00 9.30 -7.70
CA PHE A 108 45.45 10.24 -6.69
C PHE A 108 44.27 10.96 -6.02
N ARG A 109 44.33 11.06 -4.69
CA ARG A 109 43.52 11.97 -3.87
C ARG A 109 44.48 12.73 -2.97
N TRP A 110 44.26 14.02 -2.84
CA TRP A 110 45.04 14.91 -1.99
C TRP A 110 44.10 15.70 -1.09
#